data_AF-A0A928I3N8-F1
#
_entry.id   AF-A0A928I3N8-F1
#
_cell.length_a   1.000
_cell.length_b   1.000
_cell.length_c   1.000
_cell.angle_alpha   90.00
_cell.angle_beta   90.00
_cell.angle_gamma   90.00
#
_symmetry.space_group_name_H-M   'P 1'
#
loop_
_entity.id
_entity.type
_entity.pdbx_description
1 polymer ?
#
loop_
_entity_poly.entity_id
_entity_poly.type
_entity_poly.pdbx_seq_one_letter_code
_entity_poly.pdbx_strand_id
1 'polypeptide(L)'
;MGLLFLLKFAKILDKRGKECYIFIRNFQEVYMGKADMEHLQARIEAAEQAERKDRTKKMKKELKAKKDGFFKDFKKFITRGNVLDMAVGVIVGGAFTAIINALSNNILKPIINWILALIIGTDSLSEVFTYLKVVYAADGTIDLAQSIYIDWGAFINAIINFLLIAFTLFVIVRIINNVRKRLDAKELAEAAAKAKAEEEKKKAEEAAKAEAAAAAAKAEADRLAAFFANVEKQTKLLEELAKK
;
A
#
# COMPACT_ATOMS: atom_id res chain seq x y z
N MET A 1 19.21 53.56 -27.33
CA MET A 1 18.23 53.33 -26.24
C MET A 1 16.84 52.92 -26.73
N GLY A 2 16.33 53.42 -27.87
CA GLY A 2 14.98 53.08 -28.35
C GLY A 2 14.73 51.60 -28.66
N LEU A 3 15.72 50.89 -29.20
CA LEU A 3 15.58 49.48 -29.58
C LEU A 3 15.40 48.54 -28.37
N LEU A 4 16.12 48.80 -27.28
CA LEU A 4 16.01 48.06 -26.02
C LEU A 4 14.67 48.31 -25.31
N PHE A 5 14.09 49.50 -25.49
CA PHE A 5 12.77 49.83 -24.96
C PHE A 5 11.67 49.08 -25.73
N LEU A 6 11.75 49.03 -27.06
CA LEU A 6 10.84 48.27 -27.91
C LEU A 6 10.90 46.76 -27.66
N LEU A 7 12.10 46.19 -27.45
CA LEU A 7 12.25 44.77 -27.12
C LEU A 7 11.67 44.43 -25.74
N LYS A 8 11.82 45.31 -24.74
CA LYS A 8 11.17 45.15 -23.43
C LYS A 8 9.65 45.30 -23.52
N PHE A 9 9.15 46.21 -24.36
CA PHE A 9 7.71 46.39 -24.60
C PHE A 9 7.08 45.18 -25.32
N ALA A 10 7.77 44.62 -26.32
CA ALA A 10 7.35 43.40 -27.01
C ALA A 10 7.25 42.19 -26.07
N LYS A 11 8.20 42.04 -25.13
CA LYS A 11 8.17 40.98 -24.09
C LYS A 11 7.00 41.10 -23.11
N ILE A 12 6.48 42.30 -22.89
CA ILE A 12 5.29 42.55 -22.07
C ILE A 12 4.00 42.21 -22.84
N LEU A 13 4.00 42.36 -24.16
CA LEU A 13 2.84 42.12 -25.01
C LEU A 13 2.64 40.65 -25.44
N ASP A 14 3.67 39.81 -25.36
CA ASP A 14 3.61 38.35 -25.63
C ASP A 14 2.60 37.60 -24.72
N LYS A 15 2.19 38.22 -23.60
CA LYS A 15 1.15 37.67 -22.72
C LYS A 15 -0.30 37.91 -23.19
N ARG A 16 -0.56 38.74 -24.22
CA ARG A 16 -1.93 39.15 -24.62
C ARG A 16 -2.28 38.99 -26.10
N GLY A 17 -1.77 37.95 -26.75
CA GLY A 17 -2.39 37.42 -27.97
C GLY A 17 -1.79 37.89 -29.29
N LYS A 18 -2.06 37.07 -30.31
CA LYS A 18 -1.35 37.00 -31.60
C LYS A 18 -1.57 38.20 -32.52
N GLU A 19 -2.56 39.06 -32.25
CA GLU A 19 -2.93 40.14 -33.17
C GLU A 19 -2.02 41.38 -33.07
N CYS A 20 -1.39 41.63 -31.92
CA CYS A 20 -0.47 42.77 -31.76
C CYS A 20 0.86 42.60 -32.52
N TYR A 21 1.28 41.36 -32.80
CA TYR A 21 2.57 41.07 -33.45
C TYR A 21 2.57 41.47 -34.94
N ILE A 22 1.41 41.36 -35.61
CA ILE A 22 1.26 41.71 -37.03
C ILE A 22 1.37 43.23 -37.24
N PHE A 23 0.84 44.03 -36.32
CA PHE A 23 0.81 45.49 -36.43
C PHE A 23 2.20 46.12 -36.24
N ILE A 24 3.00 45.60 -35.30
CA ILE A 24 4.37 46.09 -35.05
C ILE A 24 5.29 45.75 -36.22
N ARG A 25 5.13 44.56 -36.82
CA ARG A 25 5.92 44.14 -37.99
C ARG A 25 5.68 45.06 -39.20
N ASN A 26 4.44 45.51 -39.40
CA ASN A 26 4.07 46.37 -40.52
C ASN A 26 4.58 47.82 -40.38
N PHE A 27 4.77 48.30 -39.15
CA PHE A 27 5.29 49.64 -38.89
C PHE A 27 6.83 49.72 -38.95
N GLN A 28 7.51 48.61 -38.67
CA GLN A 28 8.97 48.56 -38.58
C GLN A 28 9.66 48.44 -39.96
N GLU A 29 8.93 48.07 -41.03
CA GLU A 29 9.44 48.05 -42.42
C GLU A 29 9.70 49.45 -43.01
N VAL A 30 9.08 50.50 -42.46
CA VAL A 30 9.13 51.84 -43.06
C VAL A 30 10.39 52.64 -42.68
N TYR A 31 11.15 52.22 -41.66
CA TYR A 31 12.20 53.06 -41.06
C TYR A 31 13.60 52.43 -40.85
N MET A 32 13.92 51.25 -41.40
CA MET A 32 15.27 50.69 -41.28
C MET A 32 15.82 50.07 -42.57
N GLY A 33 17.07 50.41 -42.89
CA GLY A 33 17.85 49.78 -43.97
C GLY A 33 18.10 48.29 -43.69
N LYS A 34 18.14 47.49 -44.78
CA LYS A 34 18.12 46.01 -44.75
C LYS A 34 19.21 45.35 -43.90
N ALA A 35 20.39 45.96 -43.74
CA ALA A 35 21.54 45.33 -43.08
C ALA A 35 21.42 45.22 -41.55
N ASP A 36 20.81 46.20 -40.88
CA ASP A 36 20.65 46.17 -39.41
C ASP A 36 19.48 45.28 -38.98
N MET A 37 18.48 45.10 -39.85
CA MET A 37 17.31 44.26 -39.61
C MET A 37 17.65 42.76 -39.60
N GLU A 38 18.55 42.31 -40.47
CA GLU A 38 18.95 40.89 -40.54
C GLU A 38 19.73 40.47 -39.29
N HIS A 39 20.64 41.32 -38.81
CA HIS A 39 21.40 41.09 -37.59
C HIS A 39 20.55 41.20 -36.33
N LEU A 40 19.53 42.06 -36.34
CA LEU A 40 18.58 42.18 -35.23
C LEU A 40 17.59 41.02 -35.20
N GLN A 41 17.11 40.56 -36.36
CA GLN A 41 16.25 39.37 -36.49
C GLN A 41 17.00 38.12 -36.03
N ALA A 42 18.27 37.94 -36.43
CA ALA A 42 19.09 36.82 -35.95
C ALA A 42 19.28 36.84 -34.41
N ARG A 43 19.45 38.02 -33.81
CA ARG A 43 19.56 38.16 -32.34
C ARG A 43 18.24 37.91 -31.62
N ILE A 44 17.11 38.31 -32.21
CA ILE A 44 15.77 38.05 -31.68
C ILE A 44 15.46 36.55 -31.76
N GLU A 45 15.74 35.89 -32.88
CA GLU A 45 15.55 34.45 -33.05
C GLU A 45 16.44 33.62 -32.11
N ALA A 46 17.72 33.99 -31.95
CA ALA A 46 18.62 33.32 -31.02
C ALA A 46 18.13 33.44 -29.57
N ALA A 47 17.60 34.60 -29.17
CA ALA A 47 17.02 34.81 -27.84
C ALA A 47 15.72 34.03 -27.63
N GLU A 48 14.82 33.99 -28.62
CA GLU A 48 13.59 33.19 -28.56
C GLU A 48 13.87 31.68 -28.49
N GLN A 49 14.89 31.20 -29.22
CA GLN A 49 15.29 29.79 -29.19
C GLN A 49 15.87 29.39 -27.83
N ALA A 50 16.62 30.27 -27.18
CA ALA A 50 17.11 30.05 -25.82
C ALA A 50 15.95 29.92 -24.82
N GLU A 51 14.97 30.83 -24.86
CA GLU A 51 13.80 30.79 -23.98
C GLU A 51 12.90 29.56 -24.24
N ARG A 52 12.77 29.11 -25.50
CA ARG A 52 12.09 27.86 -25.84
C ARG A 52 12.81 26.65 -25.27
N LYS A 53 14.14 26.56 -25.39
CA LYS A 53 14.94 25.47 -24.82
C LYS A 53 14.83 25.42 -23.30
N ASP A 54 14.83 26.57 -22.62
CA ASP A 54 14.71 26.62 -21.16
C ASP A 54 13.31 26.27 -20.66
N ARG A 55 12.24 26.72 -21.34
CA ARG A 55 10.87 26.26 -21.06
C ARG A 55 10.75 24.75 -21.23
N THR A 56 11.33 24.20 -22.30
CA THR A 56 11.28 22.75 -22.57
C THR A 56 12.06 21.95 -21.53
N LYS A 57 13.23 22.43 -21.09
CA LYS A 57 14.01 21.82 -20.00
C LYS A 57 13.26 21.87 -18.66
N LYS A 58 12.65 23.01 -18.33
CA LYS A 58 11.87 23.18 -17.09
C LYS A 58 10.67 22.23 -17.07
N MET A 59 9.92 22.16 -18.17
CA MET A 59 8.76 21.27 -18.29
C MET A 59 9.16 19.80 -18.16
N LYS A 60 10.26 19.37 -18.80
CA LYS A 60 10.81 18.01 -18.64
C LYS A 60 11.25 17.71 -17.20
N LYS A 61 11.84 18.69 -16.51
CA LYS A 61 12.27 18.56 -15.10
C LYS A 61 11.07 18.39 -14.16
N GLU A 62 10.02 19.18 -14.33
CA GLU A 62 8.79 19.08 -13.53
C GLU A 62 8.04 17.77 -13.80
N LEU A 63 7.97 17.33 -15.06
CA LEU A 63 7.36 16.04 -15.42
C LEU A 63 8.12 14.86 -14.79
N LYS A 64 9.46 14.90 -14.81
CA LYS A 64 10.32 13.89 -14.18
C LYS A 64 10.15 13.87 -12.66
N ALA A 65 10.16 15.03 -12.01
CA ALA A 65 9.95 15.14 -10.57
C ALA A 65 8.57 14.63 -10.13
N LYS A 66 7.51 14.91 -10.91
CA LYS A 66 6.15 14.43 -10.64
C LYS A 66 6.02 12.91 -10.82
N LYS A 67 6.67 12.35 -11.85
CA LYS A 67 6.78 10.89 -12.05
C LYS A 67 7.47 10.23 -10.86
N ASP A 68 8.62 10.75 -10.45
CA ASP A 68 9.37 10.21 -9.32
C ASP A 68 8.62 10.35 -7.98
N GLY A 69 7.78 11.38 -7.84
CA GLY A 69 6.86 11.56 -6.70
C GLY A 69 5.81 10.45 -6.61
N PHE A 70 5.08 10.19 -7.71
CA PHE A 70 4.06 9.15 -7.74
C PHE A 70 4.63 7.76 -7.42
N PHE A 71 5.77 7.38 -8.00
CA PHE A 71 6.39 6.08 -7.71
C PHE A 71 6.89 5.97 -6.27
N LYS A 72 7.37 7.08 -5.67
CA LYS A 72 7.75 7.11 -4.25
C LYS A 72 6.53 6.96 -3.34
N ASP A 73 5.44 7.64 -3.67
CA ASP A 73 4.18 7.56 -2.91
C ASP A 73 3.55 6.17 -3.06
N PHE A 74 3.58 5.58 -4.25
CA PHE A 74 3.14 4.22 -4.51
C PHE A 74 4.00 3.20 -3.75
N LYS A 75 5.34 3.33 -3.77
CA LYS A 75 6.23 2.49 -2.99
C LYS A 75 5.94 2.61 -1.49
N LYS A 76 5.73 3.83 -0.99
CA LYS A 76 5.36 4.12 0.40
C LYS A 76 3.97 3.59 0.77
N PHE A 77 3.07 3.46 -0.20
CA PHE A 77 1.76 2.85 -0.01
C PHE A 77 1.85 1.32 0.08
N ILE A 78 2.55 0.67 -0.86
CA ILE A 78 2.71 -0.80 -0.89
C ILE A 78 3.50 -1.32 0.32
N THR A 79 4.45 -0.53 0.85
CA THR A 79 5.20 -0.89 2.06
C THR A 79 4.36 -0.82 3.35
N ARG A 80 3.12 -0.33 3.31
CA ARG A 80 2.16 -0.51 4.40
C ARG A 80 1.71 -1.97 4.37
N GLY A 81 2.45 -2.86 5.04
CA GLY A 81 2.28 -4.33 4.96
C GLY A 81 0.82 -4.82 5.08
N ASN A 82 -0.01 -4.15 5.88
CA ASN A 82 -1.45 -4.43 6.00
C ASN A 82 -2.22 -4.43 4.67
N VAL A 83 -1.83 -3.58 3.70
CA VAL A 83 -2.50 -3.51 2.39
C VAL A 83 -2.01 -4.61 1.45
N LEU A 84 -0.72 -4.92 1.50
CA LEU A 84 -0.12 -5.93 0.62
C LEU A 84 -0.67 -7.32 0.96
N ASP A 85 -0.74 -7.67 2.23
CA ASP A 85 -1.23 -8.99 2.68
C ASP A 85 -2.73 -9.16 2.40
N MET A 86 -3.51 -8.09 2.58
CA MET A 86 -4.93 -8.06 2.18
C MET A 86 -5.10 -8.21 0.66
N ALA A 87 -4.29 -7.50 -0.13
CA ALA A 87 -4.36 -7.55 -1.59
C ALA A 87 -4.00 -8.92 -2.15
N VAL A 88 -2.94 -9.55 -1.64
CA VAL A 88 -2.56 -10.91 -2.03
C VAL A 88 -3.66 -11.90 -1.66
N GLY A 89 -4.29 -11.77 -0.48
CA GLY A 89 -5.41 -12.59 -0.06
C GLY A 89 -6.61 -12.54 -1.03
N VAL A 90 -6.99 -11.34 -1.48
CA VAL A 90 -8.12 -11.15 -2.43
C VAL A 90 -7.81 -11.73 -3.81
N ILE A 91 -6.60 -11.48 -4.33
CA ILE A 91 -6.20 -11.95 -5.67
C ILE A 91 -6.14 -13.48 -5.71
N VAL A 92 -5.50 -14.10 -4.71
CA VAL A 92 -5.38 -15.56 -4.61
C VAL A 92 -6.75 -16.20 -4.36
N GLY A 93 -7.58 -15.61 -3.49
CA GLY A 93 -8.94 -16.09 -3.21
C GLY A 93 -9.84 -16.07 -4.45
N GLY A 94 -9.78 -15.00 -5.26
CA GLY A 94 -10.51 -14.90 -6.52
C GLY A 94 -10.06 -15.93 -7.56
N ALA A 95 -8.75 -16.07 -7.75
CA ALA A 95 -8.18 -17.04 -8.70
C ALA A 95 -8.53 -18.49 -8.31
N PHE A 96 -8.45 -18.82 -7.03
CA PHE A 96 -8.76 -20.16 -6.54
C PHE A 96 -10.25 -20.53 -6.70
N THR A 97 -11.13 -19.58 -6.38
CA THR A 97 -12.58 -19.75 -6.58
C THR A 97 -12.89 -19.97 -8.07
N ALA A 98 -12.22 -19.25 -8.97
CA ALA A 98 -12.37 -19.46 -10.41
C ALA A 98 -11.94 -20.86 -10.87
N ILE A 99 -10.86 -21.41 -10.30
CA ILE A 99 -10.41 -22.79 -10.59
C ILE A 99 -11.46 -23.81 -10.13
N ILE A 100 -12.01 -23.65 -8.93
CA ILE A 100 -13.06 -24.54 -8.41
C ILE A 100 -14.32 -24.44 -9.27
N ASN A 101 -14.73 -23.23 -9.63
CA ASN A 101 -15.87 -23.02 -10.52
C ASN A 101 -15.65 -23.69 -11.88
N ALA A 102 -14.45 -23.59 -12.45
CA ALA A 102 -14.11 -24.25 -13.72
C ALA A 102 -14.15 -25.77 -13.60
N LEU A 103 -13.64 -26.34 -12.50
CA LEU A 103 -13.71 -27.77 -12.22
C LEU A 103 -15.16 -28.24 -12.07
N SER A 104 -15.97 -27.51 -11.30
CA SER A 104 -17.38 -27.85 -11.10
C SER A 104 -18.17 -27.77 -12.41
N ASN A 105 -18.02 -26.67 -13.14
CA ASN A 105 -18.81 -26.40 -14.34
C ASN A 105 -18.38 -27.23 -15.55
N ASN A 106 -17.08 -27.47 -15.73
CA ASN A 106 -16.58 -28.09 -16.97
C ASN A 106 -16.34 -29.59 -16.82
N ILE A 107 -16.14 -30.10 -15.59
CA ILE A 107 -15.84 -31.52 -15.36
C ILE A 107 -16.98 -32.18 -14.59
N LEU A 108 -17.45 -31.60 -13.49
CA LEU A 108 -18.48 -32.26 -12.68
C LEU A 108 -19.86 -32.22 -13.32
N LYS A 109 -20.30 -31.08 -13.87
CA LYS A 109 -21.59 -30.99 -14.59
C LYS A 109 -21.77 -32.08 -15.65
N PRO A 110 -20.86 -32.27 -16.63
CA PRO A 110 -21.06 -33.30 -17.65
C PRO A 110 -21.03 -34.72 -17.06
N ILE A 111 -20.21 -34.98 -16.03
CA ILE A 111 -20.19 -36.29 -15.35
C ILE A 111 -21.53 -36.55 -14.64
N ILE A 112 -22.07 -35.55 -13.94
CA ILE A 112 -23.34 -35.66 -13.23
C ILE A 112 -24.49 -35.82 -14.21
N ASN A 113 -24.50 -35.06 -15.31
CA ASN A 113 -25.48 -35.23 -16.39
C ASN A 113 -25.42 -36.63 -17.00
N TRP A 114 -24.22 -37.17 -17.24
CA TRP A 114 -24.06 -38.52 -17.77
C TRP A 114 -24.59 -39.60 -16.82
N ILE A 115 -24.34 -39.45 -15.51
CA ILE A 115 -24.87 -40.37 -14.48
C ILE A 115 -26.40 -40.26 -14.38
N LEU A 116 -26.96 -39.04 -14.44
CA LEU A 116 -28.42 -38.85 -14.44
C LEU A 116 -29.07 -39.44 -15.69
N ALA A 117 -28.47 -39.26 -16.88
CA ALA A 117 -28.96 -39.81 -18.12
C ALA A 117 -29.06 -41.34 -18.07
N LEU A 118 -28.12 -41.99 -17.38
CA LEU A 118 -28.11 -43.44 -17.23
C LEU A 118 -29.19 -43.95 -16.27
N ILE A 119 -29.61 -43.14 -15.29
CA ILE A 119 -30.57 -43.52 -14.24
C ILE A 119 -32.01 -43.10 -14.60
N ILE A 120 -32.18 -41.93 -15.23
CA ILE A 120 -33.47 -41.26 -15.45
C ILE A 120 -33.82 -41.22 -16.94
N GLY A 121 -32.87 -41.47 -17.85
CA GLY A 121 -33.08 -41.47 -19.30
C GLY A 121 -33.17 -40.07 -19.93
N THR A 122 -32.90 -39.01 -19.16
CA THR A 122 -32.92 -37.61 -19.64
C THR A 122 -31.51 -37.04 -19.63
N ASP A 123 -31.11 -36.41 -20.72
CA ASP A 123 -29.70 -36.08 -21.00
C ASP A 123 -29.18 -34.83 -20.27
N SER A 124 -30.04 -34.10 -19.54
CA SER A 124 -29.61 -32.85 -18.92
C SER A 124 -30.37 -32.44 -17.65
N LEU A 125 -29.62 -31.97 -16.65
CA LEU A 125 -30.16 -31.20 -15.52
C LEU A 125 -30.80 -29.87 -15.97
N SER A 126 -30.46 -29.40 -17.17
CA SER A 126 -31.03 -28.20 -17.76
C SER A 126 -32.48 -28.38 -18.20
N GLU A 127 -32.99 -29.59 -18.43
CA GLU A 127 -34.39 -29.76 -18.84
C GLU A 127 -35.38 -29.74 -17.67
N VAL A 128 -34.90 -29.63 -16.43
CA VAL A 128 -35.75 -29.49 -15.23
C VAL A 128 -36.16 -28.02 -15.08
N PHE A 129 -36.92 -27.53 -16.05
CA PHE A 129 -37.56 -26.22 -15.98
C PHE A 129 -38.99 -26.37 -15.47
N THR A 130 -39.32 -25.62 -14.43
CA THR A 130 -40.74 -25.38 -14.09
C THR A 130 -41.13 -24.05 -14.71
N TYR A 131 -41.92 -24.10 -15.78
CA TYR A 131 -42.46 -22.90 -16.41
C TYR A 131 -43.70 -22.43 -15.65
N LEU A 132 -43.66 -21.19 -15.16
CA LEU A 132 -44.80 -20.57 -14.47
C LEU A 132 -45.70 -19.80 -15.44
N LYS A 133 -45.10 -19.26 -16.50
CA LYS A 133 -45.81 -18.68 -17.65
C LYS A 133 -45.00 -18.94 -18.92
N VAL A 134 -45.57 -19.74 -19.81
CA VAL A 134 -44.96 -20.06 -21.10
C VAL A 134 -45.38 -18.99 -22.11
N VAL A 135 -44.40 -18.39 -22.79
CA VAL A 135 -44.63 -17.52 -23.94
C VAL A 135 -43.98 -18.21 -25.13
N TYR A 136 -44.77 -18.49 -26.16
CA TYR A 136 -44.29 -19.11 -27.38
C TYR A 136 -43.88 -18.00 -28.35
N ALA A 137 -42.69 -18.14 -28.95
CA ALA A 137 -42.29 -17.31 -30.08
C ALA A 137 -43.15 -17.64 -31.31
N ALA A 138 -43.09 -16.78 -32.33
CA ALA A 138 -43.88 -16.91 -33.56
C ALA A 138 -43.58 -18.20 -34.35
N ASP A 139 -42.51 -18.91 -34.03
CA ASP A 139 -42.07 -20.17 -34.62
C ASP A 139 -42.52 -21.42 -33.83
N GLY A 140 -43.29 -21.25 -32.75
CA GLY A 140 -43.74 -22.35 -31.89
C GLY A 140 -42.68 -22.86 -30.90
N THR A 141 -41.49 -22.24 -30.86
CA THR A 141 -40.49 -22.53 -29.83
C THR A 141 -40.79 -21.76 -28.55
N ILE A 142 -40.44 -22.33 -27.40
CA ILE A 142 -40.60 -21.64 -26.11
C ILE A 142 -39.55 -20.54 -26.04
N ASP A 143 -39.99 -19.28 -26.00
CA ASP A 143 -39.08 -18.16 -25.87
C ASP A 143 -38.62 -18.03 -24.41
N LEU A 144 -37.42 -18.53 -24.13
CA LEU A 144 -36.78 -18.42 -22.81
C LEU A 144 -36.51 -16.96 -22.40
N ALA A 145 -36.56 -15.97 -23.30
CA ALA A 145 -36.38 -14.57 -22.93
C ALA A 145 -37.67 -13.90 -22.43
N GLN A 146 -38.84 -14.40 -22.84
CA GLN A 146 -40.16 -13.85 -22.49
C GLN A 146 -40.96 -14.76 -21.54
N SER A 147 -40.54 -16.02 -21.39
CA SER A 147 -41.14 -16.98 -20.46
C SER A 147 -40.56 -16.84 -19.05
N ILE A 148 -41.41 -17.02 -18.05
CA ILE A 148 -41.01 -17.04 -16.64
C ILE A 148 -40.82 -18.50 -16.26
N TYR A 149 -39.57 -18.90 -16.02
CA TYR A 149 -39.20 -20.26 -15.62
C TYR A 149 -38.26 -20.27 -14.42
N ILE A 150 -38.27 -21.39 -13.70
CA ILE A 150 -37.31 -21.70 -12.64
C ILE A 150 -36.37 -22.77 -13.16
N ASP A 151 -35.07 -22.45 -13.21
CA ASP A 151 -33.99 -23.36 -13.57
C ASP A 151 -33.49 -24.13 -12.34
N TRP A 152 -34.01 -25.34 -12.14
CA TRP A 152 -33.57 -26.21 -11.06
C TRP A 152 -32.17 -26.78 -11.29
N GLY A 153 -31.74 -26.91 -12.56
CA GLY A 153 -30.41 -27.39 -12.92
C GLY A 153 -29.31 -26.42 -12.50
N ALA A 154 -29.48 -25.13 -12.78
CA ALA A 154 -28.57 -24.08 -12.33
C ALA A 154 -28.51 -23.99 -10.80
N PHE A 155 -29.65 -24.16 -10.12
CA PHE A 155 -29.73 -24.14 -8.67
C PHE A 155 -28.98 -25.31 -8.01
N ILE A 156 -29.22 -26.55 -8.47
CA ILE A 156 -28.51 -27.74 -7.98
C ILE A 156 -27.00 -27.60 -8.22
N ASN A 157 -26.61 -27.10 -9.40
CA ASN A 157 -25.21 -26.84 -9.68
C ASN A 157 -24.60 -25.79 -8.73
N ALA A 158 -25.32 -24.72 -8.42
CA ALA A 158 -24.84 -23.70 -7.48
C ALA A 158 -24.60 -24.30 -6.08
N ILE A 159 -25.50 -25.20 -5.62
CA ILE A 159 -25.33 -25.93 -4.35
C ILE A 159 -24.09 -26.82 -4.38
N ILE A 160 -23.89 -27.59 -5.45
CA ILE A 160 -22.72 -28.47 -5.59
C ILE A 160 -21.43 -27.65 -5.58
N ASN A 161 -21.39 -26.54 -6.32
CA ASN A 161 -20.24 -25.66 -6.36
C ASN A 161 -19.95 -25.03 -4.98
N PHE A 162 -20.98 -24.61 -4.25
CA PHE A 162 -20.83 -24.11 -2.88
C PHE A 162 -20.23 -25.18 -1.94
N LEU A 163 -20.72 -26.43 -2.01
CA LEU A 163 -20.20 -27.54 -1.23
C LEU A 163 -18.73 -27.83 -1.56
N LEU A 164 -18.33 -27.75 -2.83
CA LEU A 164 -16.93 -27.96 -3.24
C LEU A 164 -16.01 -26.86 -2.72
N ILE A 165 -16.42 -25.59 -2.81
CA ILE A 165 -15.64 -24.47 -2.28
C ILE A 165 -15.49 -24.63 -0.76
N ALA A 166 -16.58 -24.91 -0.06
CA ALA A 166 -16.56 -25.14 1.39
C ALA A 166 -15.66 -26.33 1.78
N PHE A 167 -15.76 -27.45 1.07
CA PHE A 167 -14.93 -28.64 1.29
C PHE A 167 -13.45 -28.33 1.07
N THR A 168 -13.13 -27.62 0.00
CA THR A 168 -11.75 -27.27 -0.34
C THR A 168 -11.15 -26.32 0.70
N LEU A 169 -11.91 -25.30 1.12
CA LEU A 169 -11.50 -24.42 2.22
C LEU A 169 -11.30 -25.19 3.52
N PHE A 170 -12.18 -26.14 3.84
CA PHE A 170 -12.04 -26.99 5.01
C PHE A 170 -10.74 -27.81 4.98
N VAL A 171 -10.40 -28.41 3.84
CA VAL A 171 -9.12 -29.15 3.67
C VAL A 171 -7.93 -28.22 3.89
N ILE A 172 -7.94 -27.02 3.30
CA ILE A 172 -6.85 -26.03 3.46
C ILE A 172 -6.72 -25.61 4.92
N VAL A 173 -7.82 -25.25 5.58
CA VAL A 173 -7.81 -24.85 7.00
C VAL A 173 -7.34 -26.01 7.89
N ARG A 174 -7.76 -27.24 7.59
CA ARG A 174 -7.30 -28.44 8.31
C ARG A 174 -5.79 -28.66 8.16
N ILE A 175 -5.26 -28.49 6.94
CA ILE A 175 -3.81 -28.60 6.68
C ILE A 175 -3.06 -27.51 7.44
N ILE A 176 -3.50 -26.25 7.33
CA ILE A 176 -2.87 -25.12 8.02
C ILE A 176 -2.93 -25.32 9.53
N ASN A 177 -4.07 -25.74 10.09
CA ASN A 177 -4.19 -26.01 11.53
C ASN A 177 -3.30 -27.18 11.97
N ASN A 178 -3.13 -28.21 11.14
CA ASN A 178 -2.23 -29.34 11.42
C ASN A 178 -0.75 -28.93 11.34
N VAL A 179 -0.38 -28.09 10.37
CA VAL A 179 0.98 -27.54 10.24
C VAL A 179 1.27 -26.55 11.37
N ARG A 180 0.33 -25.66 11.69
CA ARG A 180 0.42 -24.75 12.84
C ARG A 180 0.60 -25.50 14.14
N LYS A 181 -0.18 -26.55 14.43
CA LYS A 181 0.08 -27.41 15.61
C LYS A 181 1.51 -27.96 15.69
N ARG A 182 2.16 -28.22 14.55
CA ARG A 182 3.57 -28.68 14.50
C ARG A 182 4.58 -27.53 14.60
N LEU A 183 4.22 -26.35 14.08
CA LEU A 183 5.02 -25.13 14.15
C LEU A 183 4.88 -24.46 15.53
N ASP A 184 3.67 -24.25 16.03
CA ASP A 184 3.34 -23.82 17.38
C ASP A 184 4.00 -24.73 18.42
N ALA A 185 4.09 -26.05 18.24
CA ALA A 185 4.86 -26.90 19.17
C ALA A 185 6.36 -26.59 19.20
N LYS A 186 6.94 -26.14 18.07
CA LYS A 186 8.34 -25.67 17.98
C LYS A 186 8.49 -24.22 18.43
N GLU A 187 7.57 -23.33 18.06
CA GLU A 187 7.55 -21.92 18.43
C GLU A 187 7.20 -21.72 19.90
N LEU A 188 6.34 -22.55 20.50
CA LEU A 188 6.10 -22.60 21.95
C LEU A 188 7.31 -23.16 22.69
N ALA A 189 8.03 -24.14 22.12
CA ALA A 189 9.28 -24.62 22.72
C ALA A 189 10.39 -23.54 22.65
N GLU A 190 10.48 -22.80 21.54
CA GLU A 190 11.43 -21.71 21.35
C GLU A 190 11.05 -20.46 22.15
N ALA A 191 9.75 -20.14 22.26
CA ALA A 191 9.23 -19.06 23.09
C ALA A 191 9.34 -19.40 24.58
N ALA A 192 9.14 -20.66 24.98
CA ALA A 192 9.40 -21.10 26.35
C ALA A 192 10.90 -21.08 26.68
N ALA A 193 11.78 -21.44 25.73
CA ALA A 193 13.23 -21.32 25.90
C ALA A 193 13.68 -19.86 25.99
N LYS A 194 13.12 -18.97 25.15
CA LYS A 194 13.39 -17.52 25.20
C LYS A 194 12.82 -16.87 26.46
N ALA A 195 11.62 -17.25 26.90
CA ALA A 195 11.02 -16.77 28.13
C ALA A 195 11.82 -17.21 29.38
N LYS A 196 12.30 -18.46 29.42
CA LYS A 196 13.19 -18.92 30.50
C LYS A 196 14.54 -18.20 30.50
N ALA A 197 15.14 -17.99 29.33
CA ALA A 197 16.41 -17.25 29.23
C ALA A 197 16.27 -15.76 29.58
N GLU A 198 15.10 -15.15 29.32
CA GLU A 198 14.81 -13.77 29.68
C GLU A 198 14.45 -13.63 31.17
N GLU A 199 13.80 -14.62 31.78
CA GLU A 199 13.52 -14.68 33.22
C GLU A 199 14.80 -14.88 34.04
N GLU A 200 15.72 -15.75 33.59
CA GLU A 200 17.02 -15.94 34.23
C GLU A 200 17.90 -14.69 34.13
N LYS A 201 17.85 -13.97 33.00
CA LYS A 201 18.54 -12.68 32.84
C LYS A 201 17.96 -11.58 33.72
N LYS A 202 16.63 -11.51 33.86
CA LYS A 202 15.97 -10.54 34.76
C LYS A 202 16.30 -10.83 36.23
N LYS A 203 16.31 -12.10 36.65
CA LYS A 203 16.74 -12.49 38.01
C LYS A 203 18.22 -12.20 38.28
N ALA A 204 19.10 -12.39 37.29
CA ALA A 204 20.51 -12.04 37.43
C ALA A 204 20.75 -10.51 37.49
N GLU A 205 19.98 -9.73 36.73
CA GLU A 205 20.06 -8.26 36.75
C GLU A 205 19.46 -7.66 38.03
N GLU A 206 18.41 -8.27 38.57
CA GLU A 206 17.76 -7.86 39.83
C GLU A 206 18.61 -8.21 41.05
N ALA A 207 19.27 -9.38 41.06
CA ALA A 207 20.24 -9.75 42.10
C ALA A 207 21.47 -8.81 42.11
N ALA A 208 21.99 -8.46 40.92
CA ALA A 208 23.11 -7.52 40.81
C ALA A 208 22.74 -6.09 41.26
N LYS A 209 21.49 -5.65 41.02
CA LYS A 209 21.00 -4.35 41.50
C LYS A 209 20.74 -4.35 43.00
N ALA A 210 20.28 -5.46 43.57
CA ALA A 210 20.09 -5.60 45.02
C ALA A 210 21.41 -5.57 45.79
N GLU A 211 22.46 -6.25 45.30
CA GLU A 211 23.80 -6.19 45.90
C GLU A 211 24.45 -4.81 45.78
N ALA A 212 24.27 -4.11 44.65
CA ALA A 212 24.77 -2.76 44.46
C ALA A 212 24.08 -1.73 45.40
N ALA A 213 22.78 -1.86 45.61
CA ALA A 213 22.02 -1.02 46.54
C ALA A 213 22.40 -1.27 48.01
N ALA A 214 22.63 -2.54 48.38
CA ALA A 214 23.10 -2.89 49.72
C ALA A 214 24.53 -2.40 50.00
N ALA A 215 25.43 -2.45 49.00
CA ALA A 215 26.78 -1.92 49.12
C ALA A 215 26.80 -0.38 49.25
N ALA A 216 25.93 0.32 48.52
CA ALA A 216 25.81 1.78 48.61
C ALA A 216 25.25 2.24 49.97
N ALA A 217 24.22 1.56 50.48
CA ALA A 217 23.63 1.87 51.78
C ALA A 217 24.62 1.65 52.94
N LYS A 218 25.45 0.59 52.86
CA LYS A 218 26.48 0.32 53.87
C LYS A 218 27.58 1.40 53.84
N ALA A 219 28.00 1.84 52.66
CA ALA A 219 28.99 2.92 52.51
C ALA A 219 28.48 4.29 53.01
N GLU A 220 27.18 4.56 52.89
CA GLU A 220 26.56 5.79 53.38
C GLU A 220 26.40 5.77 54.91
N ALA A 221 26.03 4.62 55.49
CA ALA A 221 25.99 4.42 56.94
C ALA A 221 27.38 4.59 57.58
N ASP A 222 28.43 4.02 56.97
CA ASP A 222 29.81 4.15 57.46
C ASP A 222 30.32 5.60 57.39
N ARG A 223 29.93 6.36 56.36
CA ARG A 223 30.25 7.79 56.24
C ARG A 223 29.54 8.66 57.28
N LEU A 224 28.27 8.39 57.56
CA LEU A 224 27.52 9.11 58.60
C LEU A 224 28.07 8.80 59.98
N ALA A 225 28.42 7.54 60.28
CA ALA A 225 29.06 7.16 61.54
C ALA A 225 30.40 7.90 61.74
N ALA A 226 31.23 8.00 60.69
CA ALA A 226 32.48 8.76 60.73
C ALA A 226 32.25 10.27 60.95
N PHE A 227 31.18 10.83 60.38
CA PHE A 227 30.79 12.23 60.58
C PHE A 227 30.37 12.51 62.03
N PHE A 228 29.50 11.67 62.61
CA PHE A 228 29.04 11.82 64.00
C PHE A 228 30.19 11.67 65.01
N ALA A 229 31.11 10.72 64.78
CA ALA A 229 32.30 10.56 65.63
C ALA A 229 33.17 11.83 65.64
N ASN A 230 33.27 12.53 64.51
CA ASN A 230 34.06 13.75 64.41
C ASN A 230 33.37 14.95 65.11
N VAL A 231 32.03 15.03 65.06
CA VAL A 231 31.25 16.04 65.78
C VAL A 231 31.32 15.82 67.30
N GLU A 232 31.26 14.57 67.76
CA GLU A 232 31.44 14.25 69.19
C GLU A 232 32.83 14.65 69.69
N LYS A 233 33.85 14.50 68.84
CA LYS A 233 35.21 14.95 69.16
C LYS A 233 35.31 16.49 69.27
N GLN A 234 34.63 17.22 68.39
CA GLN A 234 34.59 18.70 68.42
C GLN A 234 33.83 19.22 69.65
N THR A 235 32.72 18.59 70.04
CA THR A 235 31.96 18.98 71.23
C THR A 235 32.75 18.77 72.52
N LYS A 236 33.49 17.66 72.64
CA LYS A 236 34.40 17.43 73.78
C LYS A 236 35.52 18.46 73.86
N LEU A 237 36.10 18.88 72.73
CA LEU A 237 37.10 19.94 72.68
C LEU A 237 36.55 21.31 73.09
N LEU A 238 35.32 21.63 72.69
CA LEU A 238 34.64 22.86 73.11
C LEU A 238 34.30 22.87 74.60
N GLU A 239 33.89 21.73 75.16
CA GLU A 239 33.63 21.61 76.61
C GLU A 239 34.91 21.74 77.44
N GLU A 240 36.05 21.28 76.92
CA GLU A 240 37.36 21.46 77.55
C GLU A 240 37.84 22.93 77.53
N LEU A 241 37.54 23.66 76.43
CA LEU A 241 37.82 25.10 76.33
C LEU A 241 36.90 25.97 77.20
N ALA A 242 35.66 25.55 77.44
CA ALA A 242 34.72 26.27 78.30
C ALA A 242 34.98 26.10 79.82
N LYS A 243 35.80 25.11 80.20
CA LYS A 243 36.23 24.86 81.60
C LYS A 243 37.54 25.57 81.97
N LYS A 244 38.18 26.26 81.03
CA LYS A 244 39.32 27.17 81.27
C LYS A 244 38.84 28.61 81.36
#